data_AF-A1Z9Q4-F1
#
_entry.id   AF-A1Z9Q4-F1
#
_cell.length_a   1.000
_cell.length_b   1.000
_cell.length_c   1.000
_cell.angle_alpha   90.00
_cell.angle_beta   90.00
_cell.angle_gamma   90.00
#
_symmetry.space_group_name_H-M   'P 1'
#
loop_
_entity.id
_entity.type
_entity.pdbx_description
1 polymer ?
#
loop_
_entity_poly.entity_id
_entity_poly.type
_entity_poly.pdbx_seq_one_letter_code
_entity_poly.pdbx_strand_id
1 'polypeptide(L)'
;MARHIALLICSLLAMAGCDPIDVDCTRRQDFNIVKDCCVYPTFRFDQFKSQCGKYMPVGAPRISPCLYECIFNKTNTVVDGAIHPDNARLMLEKLFGNQDFEEAYFNGLMGCSDSVQEMISNRRSRPQRKTEQCSPFSLFYGICAQRYVFNHCPSSSWSGTESCEMARLQNMNCSKPSRGSSHRL
;
A
#
# COMPACT_ATOMS: atom_id res chain seq x y z
N MET A 1 -49.93 -3.60 -26.76
CA MET A 1 -48.95 -2.50 -26.53
C MET A 1 -47.99 -2.74 -25.37
N ALA A 2 -48.35 -3.51 -24.32
CA ALA A 2 -47.46 -3.77 -23.17
C ALA A 2 -46.15 -4.53 -23.48
N ARG A 3 -46.14 -5.41 -24.50
CA ARG A 3 -44.94 -6.17 -24.90
C ARG A 3 -43.79 -5.32 -25.43
N HIS A 4 -44.07 -4.16 -26.02
CA HIS A 4 -43.02 -3.27 -26.53
C HIS A 4 -42.33 -2.47 -25.42
N ILE A 5 -43.04 -2.16 -24.34
CA ILE A 5 -42.50 -1.43 -23.19
C ILE A 5 -41.48 -2.29 -22.44
N ALA A 6 -41.78 -3.58 -22.23
CA ALA A 6 -40.88 -4.51 -21.54
C ALA A 6 -39.54 -4.70 -22.28
N LEU A 7 -39.56 -4.74 -23.62
CA LEU A 7 -38.34 -4.86 -24.42
C LEU A 7 -37.46 -3.61 -24.31
N LEU A 8 -38.05 -2.41 -24.31
CA LEU A 8 -37.30 -1.15 -24.19
C LEU A 8 -36.57 -1.03 -22.83
N ILE A 9 -37.19 -1.50 -21.74
CA ILE A 9 -36.59 -1.47 -20.41
C ILE A 9 -35.42 -2.45 -20.30
N CYS A 10 -35.52 -3.66 -20.90
CA CYS A 10 -34.40 -4.60 -20.94
C CYS A 10 -33.22 -4.09 -21.80
N SER A 11 -33.49 -3.39 -22.90
CA SER A 11 -32.45 -2.80 -23.74
C SER A 11 -31.66 -1.69 -23.02
N LEU A 12 -32.33 -0.89 -22.20
CA LEU A 12 -31.69 0.19 -21.44
C LEU A 12 -30.78 -0.34 -20.32
N LEU A 13 -31.11 -1.48 -19.71
CA LEU A 13 -30.27 -2.08 -18.67
C LEU A 13 -29.03 -2.80 -19.24
N ALA A 14 -29.06 -3.26 -20.49
CA ALA A 14 -27.92 -3.91 -21.14
C ALA A 14 -26.83 -2.93 -21.60
N MET A 15 -27.15 -1.65 -21.79
CA MET A 15 -26.21 -0.63 -22.28
C MET A 15 -25.53 0.17 -21.17
N ALA A 16 -25.85 -0.12 -19.90
CA ALA A 16 -25.04 0.32 -18.76
C ALA A 16 -23.84 -0.62 -18.53
N GLY A 17 -23.32 -1.22 -19.60
CA GLY A 17 -21.94 -1.71 -19.59
C GLY A 17 -21.09 -0.48 -19.29
N CYS A 18 -20.59 -0.39 -18.05
CA CYS A 18 -19.55 0.57 -17.71
C CYS A 18 -18.51 0.47 -18.84
N ASP A 19 -18.35 1.55 -19.61
CA ASP A 19 -17.13 1.71 -20.38
C ASP A 19 -15.99 1.36 -19.42
N PRO A 20 -15.06 0.46 -19.80
CA PRO A 20 -13.86 0.30 -19.00
C PRO A 20 -13.28 1.71 -18.88
N ILE A 21 -13.24 2.24 -17.66
CA ILE A 21 -12.64 3.55 -17.42
C ILE A 21 -11.25 3.45 -18.05
N ASP A 22 -11.00 4.25 -19.09
CA ASP A 22 -9.74 4.22 -19.81
C ASP A 22 -8.68 4.80 -18.88
N VAL A 23 -8.06 3.90 -18.11
CA VAL A 23 -7.04 4.23 -17.14
C VAL A 23 -5.71 4.30 -17.90
N ASP A 24 -5.22 5.52 -18.11
CA ASP A 24 -3.89 5.74 -18.69
C ASP A 24 -2.80 5.22 -17.74
N CYS A 25 -2.28 4.04 -18.04
CA CYS A 25 -1.16 3.41 -17.31
C CYS A 25 0.23 3.90 -17.75
N THR A 26 0.32 4.74 -18.78
CA THR A 26 1.58 5.35 -19.23
C THR A 26 1.94 6.59 -18.41
N ARG A 27 0.92 7.29 -17.89
CA ARG A 27 1.09 8.48 -17.06
C ARG A 27 1.46 8.11 -15.62
N ARG A 28 2.65 8.56 -15.20
CA ARG A 28 3.05 8.51 -13.80
C ARG A 28 2.18 9.45 -12.95
N GLN A 29 1.75 8.96 -11.80
CA GLN A 29 1.02 9.76 -10.81
C GLN A 29 1.84 10.95 -10.33
N ASP A 30 1.21 12.12 -10.26
CA ASP A 30 1.78 13.30 -9.63
C ASP A 30 1.73 13.16 -8.11
N PHE A 31 2.91 13.14 -7.47
CA PHE A 31 3.04 13.04 -6.02
C PHE A 31 2.28 14.16 -5.29
N ASN A 32 2.26 15.37 -5.85
CA ASN A 32 1.61 16.52 -5.22
C ASN A 32 0.08 16.39 -5.21
N ILE A 33 -0.47 15.62 -6.14
CA ILE A 33 -1.89 15.28 -6.19
C ILE A 33 -2.19 14.14 -5.21
N VAL A 34 -1.42 13.05 -5.27
CA VAL A 34 -1.76 11.83 -4.52
C VAL A 34 -1.49 11.91 -3.02
N LYS A 35 -0.57 12.78 -2.58
CA LYS A 35 -0.20 12.89 -1.16
C LYS A 35 -1.35 13.29 -0.24
N ASP A 36 -2.35 14.00 -0.76
CA ASP A 36 -3.50 14.50 0.00
C ASP A 36 -4.78 13.68 -0.23
N CYS A 37 -4.70 12.60 -1.02
CA CYS A 37 -5.89 11.78 -1.31
C CYS A 37 -6.40 11.01 -0.09
N CYS A 38 -5.49 10.48 0.73
CA CYS A 38 -5.80 9.78 1.96
C CYS A 38 -5.14 10.51 3.13
N VAL A 39 -5.93 10.99 4.08
CA VAL A 39 -5.45 11.68 5.29
C VAL A 39 -4.94 10.65 6.29
N TYR A 40 -3.69 10.24 6.13
CA TYR A 40 -3.06 9.27 7.04
C TYR A 40 -2.93 9.83 8.46
N PRO A 41 -3.11 8.99 9.49
CA PRO A 41 -2.82 9.38 10.85
C PRO A 41 -1.31 9.56 11.05
N THR A 42 -0.94 10.30 12.09
CA THR A 42 0.45 10.35 12.53
C THR A 42 0.84 9.00 13.12
N PHE A 43 1.86 8.37 12.53
CA PHE A 43 2.42 7.12 13.04
C PHE A 43 3.14 7.37 14.36
N ARG A 44 2.76 6.62 15.39
CA ARG A 44 3.30 6.68 16.75
C ARG A 44 4.63 5.93 16.88
N PHE A 45 5.59 6.29 16.04
CA PHE A 45 6.94 5.72 16.09
C PHE A 45 7.65 5.95 17.44
N ASP A 46 7.20 6.94 18.22
CA ASP A 46 7.64 7.20 19.59
C ASP A 46 7.49 5.97 20.51
N GLN A 47 6.48 5.13 20.27
CA GLN A 47 6.24 3.89 21.04
C GLN A 47 7.39 2.87 20.90
N PHE A 48 8.21 3.02 19.86
CA PHE A 48 9.38 2.17 19.59
C PHE A 48 10.70 2.93 19.76
N LYS A 49 10.68 4.19 20.22
CA LYS A 49 11.87 5.04 20.27
C LYS A 49 12.93 4.53 21.23
N SER A 50 12.55 3.93 22.36
CA SER A 50 13.53 3.39 23.31
C SER A 50 14.29 2.18 22.76
N GLN A 51 13.66 1.38 21.88
CA GLN A 51 14.27 0.17 21.32
C GLN A 51 14.89 0.39 19.93
N CYS A 52 14.29 1.27 19.12
CA CYS A 52 14.65 1.49 17.71
C CYS A 52 15.10 2.94 17.41
N GLY A 53 15.28 3.77 18.44
CA GLY A 53 15.57 5.21 18.31
C GLY A 53 16.85 5.53 17.55
N LYS A 54 17.81 4.60 17.46
CA LYS A 54 19.00 4.73 16.60
C LYS A 54 18.66 4.97 15.12
N TYR A 55 17.49 4.51 14.67
CA TYR A 55 16.98 4.70 13.31
C TYR A 55 15.98 5.87 13.18
N MET A 56 15.75 6.61 14.27
CA MET A 56 14.85 7.75 14.36
C MET A 56 15.63 9.02 14.76
N PRO A 57 16.37 9.64 13.82
CA PRO A 57 17.09 10.87 14.13
C PRO A 57 16.12 12.00 14.52
N VAL A 58 16.66 13.08 15.11
CA VAL A 58 15.90 14.27 15.48
C VAL A 58 15.08 14.80 14.29
N GLY A 59 13.81 15.14 14.53
CA GLY A 59 12.88 15.65 13.53
C GLY A 59 11.87 14.60 13.08
N ALA A 60 12.32 13.57 12.35
CA ALA A 60 11.42 12.52 11.85
C ALA A 60 12.14 11.16 11.71
N PRO A 61 11.41 10.03 11.85
CA PRO A 61 11.94 8.71 11.59
C PRO A 61 12.50 8.58 10.16
N ARG A 62 13.69 7.97 10.01
CA ARG A 62 14.20 7.61 8.69
C ARG A 62 13.52 6.32 8.22
N ILE A 63 12.63 6.45 7.24
CA ILE A 63 12.06 5.29 6.54
C ILE A 63 13.20 4.49 5.90
N SER A 64 13.52 3.35 6.51
CA SER A 64 14.69 2.54 6.16
C SER A 64 14.44 1.07 6.49
N PRO A 65 15.13 0.12 5.82
CA PRO A 65 15.05 -1.30 6.17
C PRO A 65 15.27 -1.56 7.66
N CYS A 66 16.28 -0.93 8.26
CA CYS A 66 16.64 -1.12 9.66
C CYS A 66 15.55 -0.66 10.65
N LEU A 67 14.89 0.47 10.36
CA LEU A 67 13.80 0.94 11.22
C LEU A 67 12.65 -0.08 11.24
N TYR A 68 12.23 -0.54 10.06
CA TYR A 68 11.11 -1.48 9.93
C TYR A 68 11.47 -2.87 10.47
N GLU A 69 12.68 -3.36 10.19
CA GLU A 69 13.17 -4.62 10.74
C GLU A 69 13.26 -4.57 12.27
N CYS A 70 13.76 -3.47 12.84
CA CYS A 70 13.77 -3.28 14.29
C CYS A 70 12.37 -3.35 14.90
N ILE A 71 11.40 -2.60 14.34
CA ILE A 71 10.03 -2.59 14.84
C ILE A 71 9.42 -3.99 14.76
N PHE A 72 9.51 -4.65 13.59
CA PHE A 72 8.94 -5.98 13.38
C PHE A 72 9.56 -7.03 14.32
N ASN A 73 10.87 -6.95 14.57
CA ASN A 73 11.54 -7.83 15.51
C ASN A 73 11.12 -7.55 16.96
N LYS A 74 10.92 -6.29 17.35
CA LYS A 74 10.49 -5.94 18.72
C LYS A 74 9.07 -6.36 19.03
N THR A 75 8.23 -6.52 18.01
CA THR A 75 6.86 -7.03 18.15
C THR A 75 6.73 -8.51 17.80
N ASN A 76 7.81 -9.20 17.39
CA ASN A 76 7.76 -10.55 16.85
C ASN A 76 6.74 -10.70 15.70
N THR A 77 6.60 -9.65 14.88
CA THR A 77 5.66 -9.63 13.75
C THR A 77 6.02 -10.65 12.68
N VAL A 78 7.29 -11.03 12.56
CA VAL A 78 7.74 -12.07 11.64
C VAL A 78 8.11 -13.33 12.42
N VAL A 79 7.43 -14.43 12.12
CA VAL A 79 7.72 -15.77 12.67
C VAL A 79 7.89 -16.70 11.48
N ASP A 80 8.98 -17.48 11.45
CA ASP A 80 9.28 -18.44 10.39
C ASP A 80 9.21 -17.86 8.95
N GLY A 81 9.60 -16.59 8.81
CA GLY A 81 9.60 -15.89 7.51
C GLY A 81 8.23 -15.38 7.04
N ALA A 82 7.18 -15.50 7.85
CA ALA A 82 5.83 -15.02 7.56
C ALA A 82 5.35 -14.00 8.60
N ILE A 83 4.37 -13.17 8.23
CA ILE A 83 3.75 -12.25 9.19
C ILE A 83 2.85 -13.05 10.14
N HIS A 84 3.11 -12.95 11.45
CA HIS A 84 2.26 -13.53 12.48
C HIS A 84 1.05 -12.62 12.73
N PRO A 85 -0.20 -13.08 12.52
CA PRO A 85 -1.40 -12.22 12.57
C PRO A 85 -1.58 -11.48 13.89
N ASP A 86 -1.52 -12.17 15.04
CA ASP A 86 -1.78 -11.53 16.33
C ASP A 86 -0.72 -10.48 16.69
N ASN A 87 0.56 -10.82 16.50
CA ASN A 87 1.67 -9.89 16.70
C ASN A 87 1.60 -8.70 15.74
N ALA A 88 1.13 -8.89 14.52
CA ALA A 88 0.89 -7.80 13.58
C ALA A 88 -0.19 -6.85 14.10
N ARG A 89 -1.31 -7.35 14.64
CA ARG A 89 -2.34 -6.50 15.27
C ARG A 89 -1.77 -5.69 16.41
N LEU A 90 -1.06 -6.32 17.35
CA LEU A 90 -0.41 -5.63 18.47
C LEU A 90 0.61 -4.57 18.03
N MET A 91 1.34 -4.82 16.94
CA MET A 91 2.25 -3.84 16.34
C MET A 91 1.49 -2.63 15.78
N LEU A 92 0.38 -2.87 15.07
CA LEU A 92 -0.43 -1.83 14.45
C LEU A 92 -1.16 -0.98 15.49
N GLU A 93 -1.73 -1.60 16.54
CA GLU A 93 -2.33 -0.91 17.69
C GLU A 93 -1.35 0.09 18.34
N LYS A 94 -0.07 -0.30 18.47
CA LYS A 94 0.98 0.60 18.97
C LYS A 94 1.30 1.73 18.00
N LEU A 95 1.27 1.48 16.69
CA LEU A 95 1.62 2.45 15.66
C LEU A 95 0.53 3.49 15.38
N PHE A 96 -0.74 3.12 15.49
CA PHE A 96 -1.86 3.99 15.09
C PHE A 96 -2.70 4.42 16.28
N GLY A 97 -3.17 3.48 17.10
CA GLY A 97 -4.13 3.75 18.17
C GLY A 97 -5.52 4.17 17.67
N ASN A 98 -5.81 3.99 16.38
CA ASN A 98 -7.11 4.22 15.77
C ASN A 98 -7.53 3.00 14.93
N GLN A 99 -8.80 2.58 15.07
CA GLN A 99 -9.23 1.29 14.53
C GLN A 99 -9.32 1.26 13.00
N ASP A 100 -9.75 2.35 12.36
CA ASP A 100 -9.99 2.39 10.91
C ASP A 100 -8.71 2.13 10.10
N PHE A 101 -7.57 2.71 10.49
CA PHE A 101 -6.30 2.44 9.81
C PHE A 101 -5.66 1.14 10.28
N GLU A 102 -5.84 0.75 11.55
CA GLU A 102 -5.33 -0.55 12.05
C GLU A 102 -5.85 -1.72 11.21
N GLU A 103 -7.15 -1.75 10.92
CA GLU A 103 -7.75 -2.81 10.10
C GLU A 103 -7.26 -2.75 8.64
N ALA A 104 -7.23 -1.55 8.03
CA ALA A 104 -6.76 -1.39 6.65
C ALA A 104 -5.29 -1.83 6.49
N TYR A 105 -4.41 -1.44 7.42
CA TYR A 105 -3.01 -1.88 7.41
C TYR A 105 -2.88 -3.37 7.71
N PHE A 106 -3.69 -3.93 8.61
CA PHE A 106 -3.69 -5.36 8.90
C PHE A 106 -4.05 -6.17 7.65
N ASN A 107 -5.15 -5.83 6.98
CA ASN A 107 -5.57 -6.48 5.74
C ASN A 107 -4.51 -6.33 4.65
N GLY A 108 -3.87 -5.15 4.57
CA GLY A 108 -2.71 -4.92 3.71
C GLY A 108 -1.57 -5.89 4.01
N LEU A 109 -1.10 -5.97 5.25
CA LEU A 109 -0.01 -6.89 5.64
C LEU A 109 -0.35 -8.35 5.30
N MET A 110 -1.57 -8.81 5.56
CA MET A 110 -1.99 -10.18 5.28
C MET A 110 -2.06 -10.50 3.78
N GLY A 111 -2.37 -9.50 2.94
CA GLY A 111 -2.43 -9.66 1.48
C GLY A 111 -1.11 -9.43 0.74
N CYS A 112 -0.01 -9.14 1.44
CA CYS A 112 1.21 -8.62 0.81
C CYS A 112 2.28 -9.66 0.43
N SER A 113 2.14 -10.93 0.84
CA SER A 113 3.18 -11.95 0.69
C SER A 113 3.75 -12.06 -0.73
N ASP A 114 2.89 -12.21 -1.74
CA ASP A 114 3.32 -12.38 -3.13
C ASP A 114 4.00 -11.12 -3.67
N SER A 115 3.42 -9.94 -3.38
CA SER A 115 3.99 -8.65 -3.75
C SER A 115 5.36 -8.42 -3.12
N VAL A 116 5.54 -8.84 -1.87
CA VAL A 116 6.83 -8.75 -1.18
C VAL A 116 7.84 -9.70 -1.78
N GLN A 117 7.45 -10.93 -2.09
CA GLN A 117 8.34 -11.88 -2.77
C GLN A 117 8.80 -11.36 -4.14
N GLU A 118 7.90 -10.75 -4.91
CA GLU A 118 8.24 -10.08 -6.17
C GLU A 118 9.20 -8.89 -5.97
N MET A 119 8.96 -8.05 -4.95
CA MET A 119 9.87 -6.94 -4.64
C MET A 119 11.27 -7.43 -4.23
N ILE A 120 11.34 -8.54 -3.48
CA ILE A 120 12.59 -9.18 -3.06
C ILE A 120 13.35 -9.74 -4.27
N SER A 121 12.66 -10.40 -5.21
CA SER A 121 13.29 -11.00 -6.40
C SER A 121 13.77 -9.95 -7.40
N ASN A 122 13.03 -8.84 -7.55
CA ASN A 122 13.35 -7.77 -8.50
C ASN A 122 14.26 -6.66 -7.94
N ARG A 123 14.73 -6.80 -6.69
CA ARG A 123 15.57 -5.78 -6.05
C ARG A 123 16.91 -5.64 -6.79
N ARG A 124 17.34 -4.39 -6.99
CA ARG A 124 18.70 -4.13 -7.49
C ARG A 124 19.71 -4.49 -6.40
N SER A 125 20.75 -5.24 -6.74
CA SER A 125 21.91 -5.40 -5.86
C SER A 125 22.50 -4.03 -5.57
N ARG A 126 22.44 -3.61 -4.30
CA ARG A 126 23.03 -2.34 -3.87
C ARG A 126 24.53 -2.58 -3.64
N PRO A 127 25.43 -1.68 -4.07
CA PRO A 127 26.85 -1.79 -3.72
C PRO A 127 26.99 -1.93 -2.21
N GLN A 128 27.77 -2.92 -1.76
CA GLN A 128 28.03 -3.19 -0.35
C GLN A 128 28.65 -1.95 0.31
N ARG A 129 27.83 -1.13 0.99
CA ARG A 129 28.36 -0.16 1.95
C ARG A 129 28.56 -0.88 3.28
N LYS A 130 29.71 -0.65 3.92
CA LYS A 130 30.16 -1.30 5.18
C LYS A 130 29.29 -1.04 6.41
N THR A 131 28.15 -0.35 6.26
CA THR A 131 27.26 0.03 7.36
C THR A 131 26.02 -0.85 7.36
N GLU A 132 25.69 -1.44 8.51
CA GLU A 132 24.46 -2.18 8.89
C GLU A 132 23.56 -2.63 7.73
N GLN A 133 23.67 -3.92 7.39
CA GLN A 133 22.82 -4.58 6.41
C GLN A 133 21.59 -5.13 7.12
N CYS A 134 20.47 -4.44 6.97
CA CYS A 134 19.17 -4.84 7.48
C CYS A 134 18.35 -5.48 6.36
N SER A 135 17.51 -6.46 6.69
CA SER A 135 16.64 -7.12 5.71
C SER A 135 15.62 -6.12 5.14
N PRO A 136 15.41 -6.07 3.80
CA PRO A 136 14.38 -5.21 3.21
C PRO A 136 12.96 -5.75 3.42
N PHE A 137 12.81 -6.98 3.93
CA PHE A 137 11.53 -7.70 4.08
C PHE A 137 10.46 -6.83 4.76
N SER A 138 10.74 -6.35 5.97
CA SER A 138 9.76 -5.58 6.75
C SER A 138 9.41 -4.24 6.11
N LEU A 139 10.38 -3.59 5.45
CA LEU A 139 10.12 -2.36 4.69
C LEU A 139 9.21 -2.62 3.49
N PHE A 140 9.42 -3.74 2.78
CA PHE A 140 8.59 -4.10 1.64
C PHE A 140 7.15 -4.43 2.05
N TYR A 141 6.94 -5.09 3.19
CA TYR A 141 5.62 -5.19 3.80
C TYR A 141 5.01 -3.81 4.10
N GLY A 142 5.79 -2.89 4.68
CA GLY A 142 5.36 -1.52 4.90
C GLY A 142 4.93 -0.78 3.62
N ILE A 143 5.72 -0.89 2.55
CA ILE A 143 5.40 -0.29 1.24
C ILE A 143 4.15 -0.92 0.63
N CYS A 144 4.01 -2.24 0.71
CA CYS A 144 2.87 -2.95 0.17
C CYS A 144 1.58 -2.63 0.94
N ALA A 145 1.63 -2.65 2.28
CA ALA A 145 0.49 -2.26 3.11
C ALA A 145 0.10 -0.79 2.90
N GLN A 146 1.08 0.11 2.75
CA GLN A 146 0.82 1.51 2.40
C GLN A 146 0.05 1.65 1.08
N ARG A 147 0.43 0.87 0.05
CA ARG A 147 -0.30 0.84 -1.23
C ARG A 147 -1.72 0.29 -1.05
N TYR A 148 -1.87 -0.78 -0.26
CA TYR A 148 -3.18 -1.34 0.03
C TYR A 148 -4.10 -0.30 0.68
N VAL A 149 -3.60 0.41 1.70
CA VAL A 149 -4.36 1.44 2.42
C VAL A 149 -4.68 2.64 1.53
N PHE A 150 -3.80 3.05 0.61
CA PHE A 150 -4.15 4.08 -0.36
C PHE A 150 -5.40 3.68 -1.18
N ASN A 151 -5.46 2.42 -1.62
CA ASN A 151 -6.56 1.92 -2.42
C ASN A 151 -7.84 1.67 -1.60
N HIS A 152 -7.71 1.39 -0.32
CA HIS A 152 -8.79 1.09 0.62
C HIS A 152 -8.87 2.12 1.74
N CYS A 153 -8.55 3.38 1.44
CA CYS A 153 -8.51 4.44 2.44
C CYS A 153 -9.90 4.56 3.09
N PRO A 154 -10.00 4.63 4.43
CA PRO A 154 -11.26 4.83 5.11
C PRO A 154 -12.00 6.02 4.50
N SER A 155 -13.31 5.86 4.24
CA SER A 155 -14.12 6.88 3.55
C SER A 155 -14.13 8.23 4.28
N SER A 156 -14.02 8.21 5.62
CA SER A 156 -13.88 9.39 6.48
C SER A 156 -12.59 10.18 6.25
N SER A 157 -11.56 9.55 5.67
CA SER A 157 -10.22 10.10 5.46
C SER A 157 -9.86 10.25 3.97
N TRP A 158 -10.76 9.88 3.06
CA TRP A 158 -10.55 9.95 1.62
C TRP A 158 -11.11 11.26 1.05
N SER A 159 -10.33 11.94 0.20
CA SER A 159 -10.73 13.25 -0.34
C SER A 159 -11.86 13.19 -1.39
N GLY A 160 -12.02 12.05 -2.08
CA GLY A 160 -13.07 11.84 -3.08
C GLY A 160 -12.98 12.74 -4.32
N THR A 161 -11.86 13.44 -4.54
CA THR A 161 -11.69 14.28 -5.74
C THR A 161 -11.50 13.41 -6.99
N GLU A 162 -11.88 13.92 -8.16
CA GLU A 162 -11.69 13.22 -9.44
C GLU A 162 -10.24 12.75 -9.63
N SER A 163 -9.27 13.60 -9.29
CA SER A 163 -7.85 13.24 -9.41
C SER A 163 -7.45 12.10 -8.48
N CYS A 164 -8.04 12.03 -7.27
CA CYS A 164 -7.80 10.95 -6.33
C CYS A 164 -8.48 9.65 -6.75
N GLU A 165 -9.70 9.72 -7.30
CA GLU A 165 -10.38 8.57 -7.87
C GLU A 165 -9.61 7.98 -9.05
N MET A 166 -9.13 8.83 -9.96
CA MET A 166 -8.27 8.40 -11.06
C MET A 166 -6.96 7.79 -10.58
N ALA A 167 -6.34 8.35 -9.54
CA ALA A 167 -5.13 7.77 -8.95
C ALA A 167 -5.41 6.39 -8.32
N ARG A 168 -6.54 6.22 -7.64
CA ARG A 168 -6.96 4.93 -7.08
C ARG A 168 -7.19 3.90 -8.18
N LEU A 169 -7.90 4.26 -9.25
CA LEU A 169 -8.13 3.40 -10.41
C LEU A 169 -6.83 3.01 -11.12
N GLN A 170 -5.90 3.96 -11.31
CA GLN A 170 -4.56 3.66 -11.81
C GLN A 170 -3.82 2.67 -10.92
N ASN A 171 -3.85 2.85 -9.59
CA ASN A 171 -3.14 1.96 -8.68
C ASN A 171 -3.69 0.53 -8.64
N MET A 172 -4.98 0.35 -8.95
CA MET A 172 -5.66 -0.95 -8.97
C MET A 172 -5.54 -1.67 -10.33
N ASN A 173 -5.57 -0.92 -11.44
CA ASN A 173 -5.62 -1.51 -12.78
C ASN A 173 -4.26 -1.54 -13.49
N CYS A 174 -3.33 -0.64 -13.13
CA CYS A 174 -2.02 -0.60 -13.75
C CYS A 174 -1.05 -1.54 -13.02
N SER A 175 -0.70 -2.63 -13.69
CA SER A 175 0.47 -3.43 -13.30
C SER A 175 1.73 -2.59 -13.45
N LYS A 176 2.67 -2.67 -12.50
CA LYS A 176 4.01 -2.14 -12.78
C LYS A 176 4.56 -2.93 -13.97
N PRO A 177 5.07 -2.29 -15.02
CA PRO A 177 5.71 -3.04 -16.09
C PRO A 177 6.81 -3.88 -15.46
N SER A 178 6.67 -5.20 -15.58
CA SER A 178 7.77 -6.11 -15.35
C SER A 178 8.94 -5.57 -16.18
N ARG A 179 10.16 -5.57 -15.64
CA ARG A 179 11.35 -5.24 -16.43
C ARG A 179 11.55 -6.32 -17.50
N GLY A 180 10.75 -6.25 -18.57
CA GLY A 180 10.64 -7.27 -19.59
C GLY A 180 9.85 -6.79 -20.80
N SER A 181 8.85 -5.92 -20.65
CA SER A 181 8.13 -5.34 -21.79
C SER A 181 8.69 -3.98 -22.21
N SER A 182 10.00 -3.92 -22.44
CA SER A 182 10.55 -2.95 -23.39
C SER A 182 10.35 -3.54 -24.78
N HIS A 183 9.15 -3.43 -25.36
CA HIS A 183 9.00 -3.58 -26.80
C HIS A 183 9.80 -2.45 -27.44
N ARG A 184 10.99 -2.81 -27.93
CA ARG A 184 11.69 -2.04 -28.96
C ARG A 184 10.80 -2.06 -30.19
N LEU A 185 10.33 -0.89 -30.61
CA LEU A 185 10.14 -0.56 -32.02
C LEU A 185 11.15 0.54 -32.34
#